data_AF-A0A5E4NUL1-F1
#
_entry.id   AF-A0A5E4NUL1-F1
#
_cell.length_a   1.000
_cell.length_b   1.000
_cell.length_c   1.000
_cell.angle_alpha   90.00
_cell.angle_beta   90.00
_cell.angle_gamma   90.00
#
_symmetry.space_group_name_H-M   'P 1'
#
loop_
_entity.id
_entity.type
_entity.pdbx_description
1 polymer ?
#
loop_
_entity_poly.entity_id
_entity_poly.type
_entity_poly.pdbx_seq_one_letter_code
_entity_poly.pdbx_strand_id
1 'polypeptide(L)'
;MIRRSALLVLAFAAAGADTAPAAVPSSETQSLEAFAAANASCHEWSDGCVVCVRRADAGFACSTPGIACTPSPLACKSPAPPATPAKP
;
A
#
# COMPACT_ATOMS: atom_id res chain seq x y z
N MET A 1 13.06 43.92 58.29
CA MET A 1 12.94 44.47 56.93
C MET A 1 13.32 43.37 55.93
N ILE A 2 12.43 43.08 54.96
CA ILE A 2 12.68 42.50 53.62
C ILE A 2 13.18 41.02 53.59
N ARG A 3 12.33 39.98 53.52
CA ARG A 3 11.55 39.44 52.35
C ARG A 3 12.41 39.16 51.11
N ARG A 4 12.51 37.88 50.71
CA ARG A 4 12.37 37.32 49.34
C ARG A 4 13.34 36.14 49.10
N SER A 5 13.01 34.96 49.61
CA SER A 5 13.57 33.72 49.06
C SER A 5 13.00 33.53 47.65
N ALA A 6 13.80 33.86 46.65
CA ALA A 6 13.44 33.76 45.25
C ALA A 6 13.33 32.29 44.83
N LEU A 7 12.11 31.87 44.48
CA LEU A 7 11.85 30.61 43.78
C LEU A 7 12.44 30.69 42.36
N LEU A 8 13.52 29.96 42.13
CA LEU A 8 14.05 29.69 40.79
C LEU A 8 13.22 28.57 40.16
N VAL A 9 12.16 28.93 39.44
CA VAL A 9 11.46 27.99 38.55
C VAL A 9 12.20 28.00 37.22
N LEU A 10 12.95 26.93 36.96
CA LEU A 10 13.60 26.66 35.69
C LEU A 10 12.53 26.40 34.61
N ALA A 11 12.43 27.31 33.64
CA ALA A 11 11.63 27.12 32.44
C ALA A 11 12.37 26.16 31.48
N PHE A 12 11.93 24.91 31.41
CA PHE A 12 12.33 23.97 30.36
C PHE A 12 11.52 24.29 29.10
N ALA A 13 12.12 25.04 28.17
CA ALA A 13 11.60 25.19 26.81
C ALA A 13 11.89 23.89 26.03
N ALA A 14 10.93 22.98 26.00
CA ALA A 14 10.97 21.84 25.09
C ALA A 14 10.60 22.34 23.68
N ALA A 15 11.61 22.67 22.89
CA ALA A 15 11.47 22.86 21.45
C ALA A 15 11.25 21.48 20.79
N GLY A 16 10.00 21.03 20.79
CA GLY A 16 9.56 19.95 19.92
C GLY A 16 9.54 20.46 18.49
N ALA A 17 10.62 20.26 17.75
CA ALA A 17 10.59 20.34 16.31
C ALA A 17 9.82 19.12 15.81
N ASP A 18 8.49 19.25 15.69
CA ASP A 18 7.63 18.34 14.96
C ASP A 18 8.12 18.27 13.51
N THR A 19 9.05 17.35 13.26
CA THR A 19 9.46 16.98 11.93
C THR A 19 8.33 16.14 11.36
N ALA A 20 7.34 16.83 10.77
CA ALA A 20 6.29 16.19 10.01
C ALA A 20 6.93 15.25 8.98
N PRO A 21 6.48 13.98 8.88
CA PRO A 21 6.99 13.10 7.84
C PRO A 21 6.67 13.75 6.50
N ALA A 22 7.71 14.04 5.72
CA ALA A 22 7.56 14.50 4.36
C ALA A 22 6.68 13.47 3.63
N ALA A 23 5.48 13.89 3.24
CA ALA A 23 4.62 13.09 2.39
C ALA A 23 5.39 12.80 1.11
N VAL A 24 5.89 11.57 0.99
CA VAL A 24 6.37 11.04 -0.29
C VAL A 24 5.21 11.19 -1.27
N PRO A 25 5.44 11.79 -2.46
CA PRO A 25 4.38 11.89 -3.45
C PRO A 25 3.97 10.47 -3.81
N SER A 26 2.77 10.08 -3.36
CA SER A 26 2.10 8.89 -3.86
C SER A 26 1.84 9.16 -5.33
N SER A 27 2.77 8.74 -6.21
CA SER A 27 2.39 8.41 -7.58
C SER A 27 1.12 7.58 -7.48
N GLU A 28 0.12 7.89 -8.29
CA GLU A 28 -1.18 7.26 -8.29
C GLU A 28 -1.03 5.77 -8.69
N THR A 29 -0.45 4.98 -7.80
CA THR A 29 -0.23 3.55 -7.94
C THR A 29 -1.58 2.94 -7.64
N GLN A 30 -2.32 2.63 -8.70
CA GLN A 30 -3.55 1.86 -8.60
C GLN A 30 -3.30 0.63 -7.73
N SER A 31 -4.13 0.41 -6.71
CA SER A 31 -3.99 -0.74 -5.82
C SER A 31 -4.33 -2.05 -6.55
N LEU A 32 -3.84 -3.18 -6.03
CA LEU A 32 -4.11 -4.50 -6.59
C LEU A 32 -5.62 -4.81 -6.61
N GLU A 33 -6.34 -4.40 -5.56
CA GLU A 33 -7.79 -4.54 -5.42
C GLU A 33 -8.53 -3.66 -6.44
N ALA A 34 -8.10 -2.40 -6.61
CA ALA A 34 -8.70 -1.49 -7.57
C ALA A 34 -8.51 -1.98 -9.01
N PHE A 35 -7.32 -2.52 -9.33
CA PHE A 35 -7.08 -3.15 -10.62
C PHE A 35 -7.98 -4.38 -10.82
N ALA A 36 -8.10 -5.24 -9.80
CA ALA A 36 -8.96 -6.43 -9.86
C ALA A 36 -10.44 -6.09 -10.06
N ALA A 37 -10.93 -5.01 -9.42
CA ALA A 37 -12.31 -4.55 -9.57
C ALA A 37 -12.56 -3.97 -10.97
N ALA A 38 -11.63 -3.17 -11.49
CA ALA A 38 -11.74 -2.56 -12.83
C ALA A 38 -11.58 -3.59 -13.97
N ASN A 39 -10.85 -4.69 -13.73
CA ASN A 39 -10.52 -5.70 -14.74
C ASN A 39 -11.12 -7.07 -14.36
N ALA A 40 -12.45 -7.16 -14.30
CA ALA A 40 -13.17 -8.39 -13.93
C ALA A 40 -12.86 -9.58 -14.86
N SER A 41 -12.55 -9.31 -16.14
CA SER A 41 -12.16 -10.32 -17.13
C SER A 41 -10.70 -10.74 -17.05
N CYS A 42 -9.88 -10.09 -16.24
CA CYS A 42 -8.48 -10.46 -16.04
C CYS A 42 -8.36 -11.53 -14.95
N HIS A 43 -7.66 -12.63 -15.27
CA HIS A 43 -7.37 -13.71 -14.33
C HIS A 43 -6.06 -13.51 -13.61
N GLU A 44 -5.04 -13.04 -14.32
CA GLU A 44 -3.72 -12.82 -13.76
C GLU A 44 -3.22 -11.43 -14.12
N TRP A 45 -2.71 -10.70 -13.14
CA TRP A 45 -2.10 -9.39 -13.34
C TRP A 45 -0.84 -9.22 -12.51
N SER A 46 0.06 -8.34 -12.97
CA SER A 46 1.33 -8.12 -12.33
C SER A 46 1.90 -6.74 -12.66
N ASP A 47 2.60 -6.15 -11.70
CA ASP A 47 3.46 -4.97 -11.85
C ASP A 47 4.94 -5.34 -12.05
N GLY A 48 5.27 -6.63 -12.25
CA GLY A 48 6.64 -7.15 -12.31
C GLY A 48 7.29 -7.41 -10.95
N CYS A 49 6.65 -7.01 -9.85
CA CYS A 49 7.07 -7.24 -8.47
C CYS A 49 6.15 -8.18 -7.69
N VAL A 50 4.88 -8.12 -8.03
CA VAL A 50 3.78 -8.86 -7.45
C VAL A 50 3.07 -9.55 -8.61
N VAL A 51 2.76 -10.82 -8.45
CA VAL A 51 1.91 -11.56 -9.38
C VAL A 51 0.66 -11.95 -8.64
N CYS A 52 -0.49 -11.50 -9.13
CA CYS A 52 -1.80 -11.77 -8.56
C CYS A 52 -2.65 -12.61 -9.49
N VAL A 53 -3.38 -13.56 -8.92
CA VAL A 53 -4.27 -14.49 -9.63
C VAL A 53 -5.66 -14.46 -8.99
N ARG A 54 -6.69 -14.28 -9.80
CA ARG A 54 -8.10 -14.34 -9.41
C ARG A 54 -8.47 -15.76 -9.01
N ARG A 55 -9.24 -15.90 -7.94
CA ARG A 55 -9.77 -17.17 -7.46
C ARG A 55 -11.28 -17.27 -7.66
N ALA A 56 -11.80 -18.50 -7.60
CA ALA A 56 -13.22 -18.78 -7.77
C ALA A 56 -14.08 -18.28 -6.60
N ASP A 57 -13.50 -18.08 -5.41
CA ASP A 57 -14.17 -17.65 -4.18
C ASP A 57 -14.33 -16.11 -4.07
N ALA A 58 -14.45 -15.43 -5.21
CA ALA A 58 -14.55 -13.97 -5.33
C ALA A 58 -13.34 -13.14 -4.84
N GLY A 59 -12.24 -13.81 -4.46
CA GLY A 59 -10.99 -13.16 -4.07
C GLY A 59 -9.87 -13.27 -5.11
N PHE A 60 -8.66 -12.92 -4.68
CA PHE A 60 -7.43 -13.15 -5.43
C PHE A 60 -6.28 -13.48 -4.47
N ALA A 61 -5.22 -14.10 -4.98
CA ALA A 61 -3.98 -14.31 -4.26
C ALA A 61 -2.84 -13.65 -4.98
N CYS A 62 -1.91 -13.08 -4.21
CA CYS A 62 -0.70 -12.49 -4.75
C CYS A 62 0.54 -13.18 -4.17
N SER A 63 1.60 -13.21 -4.98
CA SER A 63 2.93 -13.65 -4.59
C SER A 63 3.96 -12.59 -4.98
N THR A 64 5.03 -12.48 -4.20
CA THR A 64 6.16 -11.59 -4.45
C THR A 64 7.40 -12.42 -4.80
N PRO A 65 7.85 -12.42 -6.08
CA PRO A 65 8.95 -13.29 -6.50
C PRO A 65 10.32 -12.94 -5.90
N GLY A 66 10.55 -11.75 -5.32
CA GLY A 66 11.79 -11.42 -4.60
C GLY A 66 12.12 -9.92 -4.44
N ILE A 67 13.25 -9.63 -3.78
CA ILE A 67 13.68 -8.29 -3.27
C ILE A 67 14.24 -7.32 -4.34
N ALA A 68 14.55 -7.79 -5.54
CA ALA A 68 15.26 -6.99 -6.56
C ALA A 68 14.34 -6.36 -7.63
N CYS A 69 13.02 -6.40 -7.45
CA CYS A 69 12.10 -5.91 -8.45
C CYS A 69 11.85 -4.39 -8.32
N THR A 70 11.68 -3.72 -9.45
CA THR A 70 11.18 -2.34 -9.49
C THR A 70 9.72 -2.38 -9.96
N PRO A 71 8.75 -1.90 -9.16
CA PRO A 71 7.35 -1.94 -9.56
C PRO A 71 7.10 -1.13 -10.83
N SER A 72 6.35 -1.70 -11.75
CA SER A 72 5.82 -1.02 -12.95
C SER A 72 4.30 -0.88 -12.85
N PRO A 73 3.61 -0.21 -13.78
CA PRO A 73 2.14 -0.17 -13.74
C PRO A 73 1.55 -1.59 -13.84
N LEU A 74 0.51 -1.86 -13.06
CA LEU A 74 -0.19 -3.14 -13.11
C LEU A 74 -0.70 -3.41 -14.52
N ALA A 75 -0.44 -4.62 -15.01
CA ALA A 75 -0.87 -5.05 -16.33
C ALA A 75 -1.51 -6.44 -16.25
N CYS A 76 -2.61 -6.63 -17.00
CA CYS A 76 -3.18 -7.96 -17.19
C CYS A 76 -2.20 -8.83 -17.98
N LYS A 77 -1.87 -10.00 -17.44
CA LYS A 77 -0.97 -10.98 -18.06
C LYS A 77 -1.73 -12.14 -18.70
N SER A 78 -2.87 -12.51 -18.11
CA SER A 78 -3.77 -13.52 -18.68
C SER A 78 -5.25 -13.15 -18.49
N PRO A 79 -6.09 -13.26 -19.52
CA PRO A 79 -7.54 -13.17 -19.38
C PRO A 79 -8.10 -14.38 -18.61
N ALA A 80 -9.33 -14.24 -18.12
CA ALA A 80 -10.13 -15.33 -17.58
C ALA A 80 -10.33 -16.42 -18.63
N PRO A 81 -10.09 -17.71 -18.27
CA PRO A 81 -10.47 -18.79 -19.15
C PRO A 81 -12.00 -18.74 -19.35
N PRO A 82 -12.50 -19.12 -20.54
CA PRO A 82 -13.93 -19.21 -20.76
C PRO A 82 -14.53 -20.17 -19.73
N ALA A 83 -15.58 -19.73 -19.04
CA ALA A 83 -16.30 -20.55 -18.08
C ALA A 83 -16.81 -21.79 -18.80
N THR A 84 -16.15 -22.93 -18.61
CA THR A 84 -16.65 -24.20 -19.11
C THR A 84 -17.80 -24.61 -18.20
N PRO A 85 -19.01 -24.85 -18.72
CA PRO A 85 -20.12 -25.26 -17.88
C PRO A 85 -19.74 -26.54 -17.13
N ALA A 86 -19.87 -26.52 -15.80
CA ALA A 86 -19.68 -27.71 -14.99
C ALA A 86 -20.64 -28.80 -15.50
N LYS A 87 -20.09 -29.98 -15.80
CA LYS A 87 -20.88 -31.14 -16.21
C LYS A 87 -21.86 -31.48 -15.06
N PRO A 88 -23.17 -31.66 -15.35
CA PRO A 88 -24.17 -32.00 -14.34
C PRO A 88 -23.90 -33.36 -13.69
#